data_AF-A0A812WFJ2-F1
#
_entry.id   AF-A0A812WFJ2-F1
#
_cell.length_a   1.000
_cell.length_b   1.000
_cell.length_c   1.000
_cell.angle_alpha   90.00
_cell.angle_beta   90.00
_cell.angle_gamma   90.00
#
_symmetry.space_group_name_H-M   'P 1'
#
loop_
_entity.id
_entity.type
_entity.pdbx_description
1 polymer ?
#
loop_
_entity_poly.entity_id
_entity_poly.type
_entity_poly.pdbx_seq_one_letter_code
_entity_poly.pdbx_strand_id
1 'polypeptide(L)'
;MQEREWRDTFRTFWSRFYFVRPDLDLYQQSSFDVSTCIPIAFHGDEGRGKLRRAIMILSMQPIISHKGPKYTNMSGHSFTSRLLYTVVPAQMYASNTIDKLNEAMAADVRSAYFDGISVTHAGKELTFRLVPIMIKGDWPFLRLAMSLSAGYNCNRKCHLCEGQVGSSIAI
;
A
#
# COMPACT_ATOMS: atom_id res chain seq x y z
N MET A 1 -5.12 22.34 -0.96
CA MET A 1 -6.33 21.79 -1.58
C MET A 1 -7.50 22.11 -0.65
N GLN A 2 -8.54 22.78 -1.14
CA GLN A 2 -9.72 23.12 -0.33
C GLN A 2 -10.59 21.89 -0.08
N GLU A 3 -11.50 21.92 0.90
CA GLU A 3 -12.29 20.73 1.29
C GLU A 3 -13.07 20.10 0.12
N ARG A 4 -13.78 20.95 -0.63
CA ARG A 4 -14.57 20.54 -1.80
C ARG A 4 -13.69 19.87 -2.87
N GLU A 5 -12.48 20.39 -3.06
CA GLU A 5 -11.56 19.96 -4.12
C GLU A 5 -11.06 18.52 -3.91
N TRP A 6 -10.74 18.12 -2.67
CA TRP A 6 -10.26 16.76 -2.40
C TRP A 6 -11.37 15.71 -2.43
N ARG A 7 -12.57 16.07 -1.92
CA ARG A 7 -13.75 15.19 -1.97
C ARG A 7 -14.11 14.85 -3.42
N ASP A 8 -14.12 15.84 -4.30
CA ASP A 8 -14.40 15.64 -5.73
C ASP A 8 -13.30 14.84 -6.43
N THR A 9 -12.04 15.04 -6.01
CA THR A 9 -10.91 14.23 -6.48
C THR A 9 -11.11 12.76 -6.12
N PHE A 10 -11.50 12.44 -4.88
CA PHE A 10 -11.76 11.05 -4.47
C PHE A 10 -12.97 10.44 -5.17
N ARG A 11 -14.08 11.18 -5.30
CA ARG A 11 -15.25 10.70 -6.09
C ARG A 11 -14.84 10.35 -7.52
N THR A 12 -14.08 11.23 -8.16
CA THR A 12 -13.61 11.04 -9.54
C THR A 12 -12.65 9.85 -9.65
N PHE A 13 -11.77 9.68 -8.66
CA PHE A 13 -10.87 8.53 -8.62
C PHE A 13 -11.67 7.22 -8.51
N TRP A 14 -12.57 7.10 -7.54
CA TRP A 14 -13.32 5.87 -7.31
C TRP A 14 -14.28 5.54 -8.45
N SER A 15 -14.93 6.54 -9.07
CA SER A 15 -15.80 6.29 -10.24
C SER A 15 -15.02 5.73 -11.43
N ARG A 16 -13.75 6.14 -11.60
CA ARG A 16 -12.87 5.60 -12.65
C ARG A 16 -12.27 4.25 -12.27
N PHE A 17 -11.88 4.10 -11.00
CA PHE A 17 -11.25 2.88 -10.51
C PHE A 17 -12.21 1.68 -10.52
N TYR A 18 -13.53 1.93 -10.47
CA TYR A 18 -14.55 0.90 -10.62
C TYR A 18 -14.36 0.07 -11.91
N PHE A 19 -13.98 0.71 -13.01
CA PHE A 19 -13.74 0.00 -14.28
C PHE A 19 -12.47 -0.86 -14.28
N VAL A 20 -11.54 -0.63 -13.34
CA VAL A 20 -10.31 -1.41 -13.21
C VAL A 20 -10.52 -2.60 -12.27
N ARG A 21 -11.23 -2.38 -11.15
CA ARG A 21 -11.51 -3.38 -10.12
C ARG A 21 -12.96 -3.26 -9.62
N PRO A 22 -13.95 -3.72 -10.41
CA PRO A 22 -15.36 -3.62 -10.01
C PRO A 22 -15.73 -4.52 -8.83
N ASP A 23 -14.87 -5.49 -8.52
CA ASP A 23 -14.98 -6.46 -7.43
C ASP A 23 -14.50 -5.93 -6.07
N LEU A 24 -14.00 -4.69 -6.00
CA LEU A 24 -13.49 -4.11 -4.75
C LEU A 24 -14.63 -3.99 -3.72
N ASP A 25 -14.40 -4.50 -2.50
CA ASP A 25 -15.36 -4.49 -1.39
C ASP A 25 -15.98 -3.11 -1.13
N LEU A 26 -15.20 -2.03 -1.36
CA LEU A 26 -15.65 -0.64 -1.24
C LEU A 26 -16.99 -0.37 -1.96
N TYR A 27 -17.21 -0.95 -3.13
CA TYR A 27 -18.42 -0.70 -3.92
C TYR A 27 -19.66 -1.45 -3.39
N GLN A 28 -19.46 -2.41 -2.49
CA GLN A 28 -20.53 -3.14 -1.81
C GLN A 28 -20.90 -2.47 -0.48
N GLN A 29 -20.05 -1.58 0.05
CA GLN A 29 -20.27 -0.86 1.31
C GLN A 29 -21.19 0.36 1.10
N SER A 30 -22.50 0.16 1.16
CA SER A 30 -23.49 1.25 0.97
C SER A 30 -23.41 2.36 2.04
N SER A 31 -22.80 2.09 3.19
CA SER A 31 -22.61 3.06 4.28
C SER A 31 -21.38 3.95 4.10
N PHE A 32 -20.51 3.67 3.13
CA PHE A 32 -19.25 4.40 2.97
C PHE A 32 -19.44 5.65 2.11
N ASP A 33 -18.99 6.80 2.62
CA ASP A 33 -18.80 8.00 1.79
C ASP A 33 -17.48 7.87 1.01
N VAL A 34 -17.57 7.49 -0.27
CA VAL A 34 -16.39 7.36 -1.14
C VAL A 34 -15.59 8.66 -1.27
N SER A 35 -16.21 9.82 -1.00
CA SER A 35 -15.52 11.09 -1.02
C SER A 35 -14.63 11.33 0.21
N THR A 36 -14.66 10.44 1.21
CA THR A 36 -13.73 10.39 2.36
C THR A 36 -12.92 9.09 2.43
N CYS A 37 -13.01 8.25 1.39
CA CYS A 37 -12.22 7.04 1.24
C CYS A 37 -10.88 7.36 0.56
N ILE A 38 -9.78 7.22 1.30
CA ILE A 38 -8.42 7.51 0.84
C ILE A 38 -7.83 6.24 0.21
N PRO A 39 -7.55 6.22 -1.10
CA PRO A 39 -6.84 5.11 -1.71
C PRO A 39 -5.39 5.09 -1.22
N ILE A 40 -4.92 3.94 -0.71
CA ILE A 40 -3.55 3.76 -0.24
C ILE A 40 -2.88 2.54 -0.89
N ALA A 41 -1.54 2.59 -0.91
CA ALA A 41 -0.67 1.47 -1.20
C ALA A 41 0.14 1.09 0.05
N PHE A 42 0.29 -0.20 0.31
CA PHE A 42 1.38 -0.66 1.17
C PHE A 42 2.70 -0.55 0.44
N HIS A 43 3.72 -0.10 1.15
CA HIS A 43 5.03 0.14 0.59
C HIS A 43 6.11 -0.42 1.52
N GLY A 44 6.89 -1.36 0.99
CA GLY A 44 8.13 -1.81 1.61
C GLY A 44 9.35 -1.43 0.78
N ASP A 45 10.46 -1.15 1.45
CA ASP A 45 11.72 -0.77 0.80
C ASP A 45 12.90 -1.24 1.64
N GLU A 46 13.83 -1.97 1.03
CA GLU A 46 15.09 -2.35 1.65
C GLU A 46 16.10 -1.22 1.47
N GLY A 47 16.08 -0.31 2.44
CA GLY A 47 17.01 0.80 2.51
C GLY A 47 18.36 0.42 3.12
N ARG A 48 19.24 1.41 3.19
CA ARG A 48 20.48 1.33 3.98
C ARG A 48 20.46 2.39 5.07
N GLY A 49 20.58 1.95 6.32
CA GLY A 49 20.75 2.82 7.47
C GLY A 49 22.18 3.36 7.62
N LYS A 50 22.44 4.00 8.77
CA LYS A 50 23.79 4.44 9.15
C LYS A 50 24.76 3.25 9.11
N LEU A 51 25.99 3.49 8.65
CA LEU A 51 27.01 2.44 8.44
C LEU A 51 26.66 1.41 7.34
N ARG A 52 25.76 1.76 6.40
CA ARG A 52 25.38 0.93 5.24
C ARG A 52 24.73 -0.41 5.61
N ARG A 53 24.20 -0.55 6.83
CA ARG A 53 23.45 -1.74 7.26
C ARG A 53 22.06 -1.74 6.63
N ALA A 54 21.63 -2.88 6.11
CA ALA A 54 20.31 -3.03 5.51
C ALA A 54 19.20 -2.84 6.56
N ILE A 55 18.13 -2.18 6.15
CA ILE A 55 16.91 -1.97 6.95
C ILE A 55 15.69 -2.23 6.05
N MET A 56 14.64 -2.84 6.59
CA MET A 56 13.32 -2.89 5.96
C MET A 56 12.50 -1.72 6.48
N ILE A 57 11.98 -0.92 5.57
CA ILE A 57 11.02 0.14 5.90
C ILE A 57 9.66 -0.34 5.44
N LEU A 58 8.67 -0.37 6.33
CA LEU A 58 7.26 -0.57 5.98
C LEU A 58 6.50 0.74 6.18
N SER A 59 5.67 1.09 5.21
CA SER A 59 4.94 2.35 5.18
C SER A 59 3.67 2.23 4.36
N MET A 60 2.75 3.17 4.57
CA MET A 60 1.58 3.37 3.72
C MET A 60 1.78 4.64 2.89
N GLN A 61 1.31 4.62 1.65
CA GLN A 61 1.39 5.78 0.75
C GLN A 61 0.02 6.06 0.15
N PRO A 62 -0.52 7.28 0.28
CA PRO A 62 -1.68 7.70 -0.48
C PRO A 62 -1.40 7.56 -1.98
N ILE A 63 -2.37 7.08 -2.75
CA ILE A 63 -2.23 6.99 -4.21
C ILE A 63 -2.26 8.38 -4.83
N ILE A 64 -3.06 9.27 -4.26
CA ILE A 64 -3.22 10.66 -4.68
C ILE A 64 -2.36 11.54 -3.78
N SER A 65 -1.54 12.41 -4.38
CA SER A 65 -0.68 13.33 -3.64
C SER A 65 -1.48 14.29 -2.76
N HIS A 66 -0.96 14.60 -1.57
CA HIS A 66 -1.53 15.62 -0.68
C HIS A 66 -1.58 17.02 -1.33
N LYS A 67 -0.79 17.25 -2.38
CA LYS A 67 -0.82 18.49 -3.19
C LYS A 67 -1.90 18.47 -4.28
N GLY A 68 -2.58 17.34 -4.46
CA GLY A 68 -3.60 17.14 -5.49
C GLY A 68 -3.12 16.30 -6.68
N PRO A 69 -4.02 15.97 -7.62
CA PRO A 69 -3.78 14.99 -8.69
C PRO A 69 -2.78 15.44 -9.76
N LYS A 70 -2.43 16.73 -9.81
CA LYS A 70 -1.42 17.27 -10.74
C LYS A 70 0.02 17.05 -10.26
N TYR A 71 0.20 16.53 -9.06
CA TYR A 71 1.49 16.34 -8.42
C TYR A 71 1.73 14.86 -8.12
N THR A 72 2.99 14.47 -8.08
CA THR A 72 3.36 13.12 -7.66
C THR A 72 3.58 13.08 -6.15
N ASN A 73 3.63 11.87 -5.59
CA ASN A 73 4.05 11.65 -4.21
C ASN A 73 5.54 11.94 -3.97
N MET A 74 6.28 12.32 -5.01
CA MET A 74 7.64 12.86 -4.91
C MET A 74 7.68 14.38 -4.85
N SER A 75 6.57 15.05 -5.14
CA SER A 75 6.48 16.52 -5.09
C SER A 75 6.40 17.01 -3.65
N GLY A 76 7.49 16.92 -2.89
CA GLY A 76 7.56 17.35 -1.49
C GLY A 76 8.45 16.44 -0.64
N HIS A 77 8.42 16.63 0.67
CA HIS A 77 9.14 15.75 1.59
C HIS A 77 8.43 14.40 1.69
N SER A 78 9.19 13.32 1.79
CA SER A 78 8.66 11.98 2.05
C SER A 78 7.72 11.88 3.27
N PHE A 79 7.88 12.72 4.30
CA PHE A 79 7.00 12.74 5.47
C PHE A 79 5.55 13.08 5.14
N THR A 80 5.29 13.74 4.01
CA THR A 80 3.92 14.10 3.58
C THR A 80 3.34 13.13 2.55
N SER A 81 4.10 12.10 2.15
CA SER A 81 3.67 11.12 1.15
C SER A 81 3.90 9.66 1.55
N ARG A 82 4.60 9.42 2.67
CA ARG A 82 4.86 8.10 3.24
C ARG A 82 4.56 8.15 4.74
N LEU A 83 3.49 7.49 5.14
CA LEU A 83 3.15 7.27 6.54
C LEU A 83 3.96 6.06 7.00
N LEU A 84 5.03 6.33 7.75
CA LEU A 84 5.92 5.29 8.26
C LEU A 84 5.17 4.39 9.24
N TYR A 85 5.19 3.08 9.00
CA TYR A 85 4.64 2.08 9.91
C TYR A 85 5.74 1.56 10.85
N THR A 86 6.82 1.03 10.27
CA THR A 86 7.97 0.54 11.05
C THR A 86 9.27 0.56 10.25
N VAL A 87 10.39 0.49 10.97
CA VAL A 87 11.73 0.29 10.43
C VAL A 87 12.39 -0.85 11.18
N VAL A 88 12.85 -1.87 10.47
CA VAL A 88 13.44 -3.07 11.07
C VAL A 88 14.85 -3.28 10.50
N PRO A 89 15.89 -3.30 11.35
CA PRO A 89 17.23 -3.68 10.91
C PRO A 89 17.28 -5.12 10.39
N ALA A 90 18.06 -5.37 9.34
CA ALA A 90 18.20 -6.70 8.76
C ALA A 90 18.67 -7.77 9.77
N GLN A 91 19.39 -7.37 10.82
CA GLN A 91 19.83 -8.26 11.89
C GLN A 91 18.66 -8.83 12.73
N MET A 92 17.50 -8.19 12.67
CA MET A 92 16.28 -8.59 13.40
C MET A 92 15.31 -9.39 12.52
N TYR A 93 15.71 -9.75 11.29
CA TYR A 93 14.93 -10.63 10.43
C TYR A 93 15.01 -12.06 10.98
N ALA A 94 14.06 -12.43 11.83
CA ALA A 94 13.71 -13.83 12.03
C ALA A 94 12.86 -14.31 10.83
N SER A 95 12.70 -15.62 10.71
CA SER A 95 12.05 -16.25 9.54
C SER A 95 10.64 -15.72 9.23
N ASN A 96 9.93 -15.17 10.23
CA ASN A 96 8.57 -14.64 10.09
C ASN A 96 8.41 -13.18 10.54
N THR A 97 9.51 -12.43 10.71
CA THR A 97 9.42 -11.03 11.17
C THR A 97 8.56 -10.19 10.23
N ILE A 98 8.80 -10.29 8.91
CA ILE A 98 8.07 -9.50 7.92
C ILE A 98 6.60 -9.89 7.84
N ASP A 99 6.29 -11.19 7.90
CA ASP A 99 4.90 -11.66 7.87
C ASP A 99 4.10 -11.13 9.05
N LYS A 100 4.66 -11.18 10.26
CA LYS A 100 4.02 -10.65 11.47
C LYS A 100 3.80 -9.14 11.41
N LEU A 101 4.75 -8.40 10.82
CA LEU A 101 4.62 -6.95 10.66
C LEU A 101 3.58 -6.59 9.61
N ASN A 102 3.51 -7.34 8.51
CA ASN A 102 2.47 -7.17 7.50
C ASN A 102 1.10 -7.53 8.06
N GLU A 103 0.99 -8.58 8.88
CA GLU A 103 -0.25 -8.97 9.56
C GLU A 103 -0.72 -7.86 10.51
N ALA A 104 0.17 -7.32 11.35
CA ALA A 104 -0.14 -6.20 12.23
C ALA A 104 -0.58 -4.95 11.43
N MET A 105 0.16 -4.58 10.40
CA MET A 105 -0.19 -3.44 9.53
C MET A 105 -1.55 -3.65 8.85
N ALA A 106 -1.83 -4.86 8.37
CA ALA A 106 -3.09 -5.21 7.76
C ALA A 106 -4.25 -5.15 8.76
N ALA A 107 -4.03 -5.57 10.01
CA ALA A 107 -5.03 -5.46 11.08
C ALA A 107 -5.37 -4.00 11.40
N ASP A 108 -4.35 -3.13 11.53
CA ASP A 108 -4.53 -1.69 11.78
C ASP A 108 -5.31 -1.03 10.62
N VAL A 109 -4.92 -1.34 9.38
CA VAL A 109 -5.57 -0.79 8.18
C VAL A 109 -6.99 -1.34 8.01
N ARG A 110 -7.23 -2.59 8.40
CA ARG A 110 -8.57 -3.18 8.40
C ARG A 110 -9.50 -2.42 9.35
N SER A 111 -9.05 -2.09 10.56
CA SER A 111 -9.83 -1.23 11.47
C SER A 111 -10.06 0.16 10.86
N ALA A 112 -9.02 0.78 10.30
CA ALA A 112 -9.16 2.07 9.61
C ALA A 112 -10.06 2.03 8.36
N TYR A 113 -10.27 0.86 7.76
CA TYR A 113 -11.19 0.65 6.64
C TYR A 113 -12.64 0.52 7.11
N PHE A 114 -12.91 -0.37 8.07
CA PHE A 114 -14.28 -0.65 8.53
C PHE A 114 -14.80 0.42 9.50
N ASP A 115 -14.02 0.71 10.55
CA ASP A 115 -14.41 1.63 11.61
C ASP A 115 -14.22 3.09 11.14
N GLY A 116 -13.13 3.32 10.40
CA GLY A 116 -12.74 4.65 9.95
C GLY A 116 -12.06 5.47 11.05
N ILE A 117 -11.59 6.65 10.68
CA ILE A 117 -10.90 7.60 11.55
C ILE A 117 -11.72 8.89 11.58
N SER A 118 -12.37 9.16 12.70
CA SER A 118 -13.12 10.40 12.92
C SER A 118 -12.19 11.58 13.15
N VAL A 119 -12.40 12.65 12.39
CA VAL A 119 -11.65 13.90 12.46
C VAL A 119 -12.63 15.06 12.44
N THR A 120 -12.50 15.97 13.41
CA THR A 120 -13.26 17.22 13.42
C THR A 120 -12.54 18.27 12.57
N HIS A 121 -13.19 18.74 11.51
CA HIS A 121 -12.69 19.81 10.64
C HIS A 121 -13.77 20.87 10.44
N ALA A 122 -13.42 22.14 10.69
CA ALA A 122 -14.34 23.28 10.55
C ALA A 122 -15.70 23.08 11.28
N GLY A 123 -15.67 22.46 12.46
CA GLY A 123 -16.87 22.18 13.26
C GLY A 123 -17.73 21.01 12.77
N LYS A 124 -17.29 20.28 11.74
CA LYS A 124 -17.95 19.07 11.22
C LYS A 124 -17.12 17.84 11.55
N GLU A 125 -17.78 16.77 11.98
CA GLU A 125 -17.15 15.47 12.09
C GLU A 125 -17.10 14.80 10.73
N LEU A 126 -15.91 14.36 10.32
CA LEU A 126 -15.65 13.64 9.10
C LEU A 126 -15.02 12.30 9.44
N THR A 127 -15.52 11.21 8.88
CA THR A 127 -14.89 9.90 9.04
C THR A 127 -14.13 9.53 7.78
N PHE A 128 -12.81 9.41 7.89
CA PHE A 128 -11.93 8.99 6.81
C PHE A 128 -11.71 7.48 6.85
N ARG A 129 -11.61 6.84 5.68
CA ARG A 129 -11.32 5.41 5.58
C ARG A 129 -10.10 5.17 4.72
N LEU A 130 -9.24 4.26 5.15
CA LEU A 130 -8.06 3.87 4.38
C LEU A 130 -8.40 2.66 3.51
N VAL A 131 -8.35 2.81 2.19
CA VAL A 131 -8.71 1.74 1.24
C VAL A 131 -7.42 1.21 0.59
N PRO A 132 -6.89 0.05 1.03
CA PRO A 132 -5.73 -0.55 0.41
C PRO A 132 -6.09 -1.12 -0.96
N ILE A 133 -5.44 -0.61 -2.02
CA ILE A 133 -5.70 -1.06 -3.40
C ILE A 133 -4.50 -1.72 -4.07
N MET A 134 -3.31 -1.62 -3.47
CA MET A 134 -2.11 -2.24 -4.00
C MET A 134 -1.00 -2.40 -2.95
N ILE A 135 -0.05 -3.25 -3.28
CA ILE A 135 1.24 -3.38 -2.60
C ILE A 135 2.32 -2.99 -3.60
N LYS A 136 3.29 -2.19 -3.17
CA LYS A 136 4.46 -1.84 -3.98
C LYS A 136 5.72 -1.86 -3.12
N GLY A 137 6.87 -1.85 -3.78
CA GLY A 137 8.15 -1.82 -3.09
C GLY A 137 9.27 -2.26 -4.00
N ASP A 138 10.46 -2.34 -3.43
CA ASP A 138 11.59 -2.95 -4.09
C ASP A 138 11.47 -4.48 -4.13
N TRP A 139 12.30 -5.10 -4.97
CA TRP A 139 12.25 -6.54 -5.19
C TRP A 139 12.53 -7.36 -3.92
N PRO A 140 13.52 -7.01 -3.06
CA PRO A 140 13.72 -7.67 -1.78
C PRO A 140 12.46 -7.71 -0.91
N PHE A 141 11.77 -6.58 -0.73
CA PHE A 141 10.53 -6.55 0.03
C PHE A 141 9.44 -7.41 -0.61
N LEU A 142 9.17 -7.23 -1.91
CA LEU A 142 8.09 -7.96 -2.60
C LEU A 142 8.30 -9.47 -2.54
N ARG A 143 9.56 -9.93 -2.62
CA ARG A 143 9.88 -11.35 -2.46
C ARG A 143 9.54 -11.89 -1.09
N LEU A 144 9.87 -11.15 -0.04
CA LEU A 144 9.56 -11.58 1.32
C LEU A 144 8.04 -11.53 1.55
N ALA A 145 7.41 -10.39 1.29
CA ALA A 145 6.00 -10.15 1.58
C ALA A 145 5.03 -11.03 0.77
N MET A 146 5.40 -11.44 -0.45
CA MET A 146 4.57 -12.29 -1.31
C MET A 146 5.13 -13.72 -1.45
N SER A 147 6.14 -14.08 -0.64
CA SER A 147 6.81 -15.39 -0.69
C SER A 147 7.29 -15.78 -2.10
N LEU A 148 7.86 -14.82 -2.84
CA LEU A 148 8.36 -15.00 -4.21
C LEU A 148 9.82 -15.46 -4.22
N SER A 149 10.14 -16.25 -5.24
CA SER A 149 11.46 -16.79 -5.49
C SER A 149 12.18 -16.01 -6.59
N ALA A 150 13.51 -15.93 -6.50
CA ALA A 150 14.35 -15.40 -7.58
C ALA A 150 15.25 -16.49 -8.15
N GLY A 151 15.63 -16.34 -9.41
CA GLY A 151 16.45 -17.30 -10.15
C GLY A 151 15.89 -17.55 -11.55
N TYR A 152 16.72 -18.04 -12.46
CA TYR A 152 16.29 -18.31 -13.84
C TYR A 152 15.16 -19.37 -13.87
N ASN A 153 15.26 -20.41 -13.05
CA ASN A 153 14.36 -21.57 -13.01
C ASN A 153 13.30 -21.53 -11.88
N CYS A 154 12.96 -20.37 -11.31
CA CYS A 154 11.95 -20.35 -10.26
C CYS A 154 10.51 -20.18 -10.81
N ASN A 155 9.58 -20.95 -10.25
CA ASN A 155 8.16 -20.95 -10.66
C ASN A 155 7.37 -19.82 -9.99
N ARG A 156 7.84 -19.29 -8.86
CA ARG A 156 7.15 -18.24 -8.08
C ARG A 156 7.78 -16.86 -8.28
N LYS A 157 7.88 -16.40 -9.52
CA LYS A 157 8.37 -15.04 -9.85
C LYS A 157 7.29 -13.98 -9.71
N CYS A 158 6.03 -14.36 -9.87
CA CYS A 158 4.89 -13.46 -9.85
C CYS A 158 3.87 -13.95 -8.82
N HIS A 159 3.22 -13.02 -8.12
CA HIS A 159 2.13 -13.35 -7.20
C HIS A 159 0.80 -13.58 -7.93
N LEU A 160 0.71 -13.23 -9.22
CA LEU A 160 -0.49 -13.38 -10.06
C LEU A 160 -0.42 -14.58 -11.00
N CYS A 161 0.76 -15.14 -11.25
CA CYS A 161 0.90 -16.30 -12.14
C CYS A 161 1.94 -17.29 -11.63
N GLU A 162 1.65 -18.58 -11.85
CA GLU A 162 2.65 -19.62 -11.73
C GLU A 162 3.54 -19.57 -12.99
N GLY A 163 4.83 -19.34 -12.80
CA GLY A 163 5.81 -19.39 -13.88
C GLY A 163 5.96 -20.83 -14.35
N GLN A 164 5.69 -21.08 -15.64
CA GLN A 164 6.04 -22.33 -16.27
C GLN A 164 7.57 -22.43 -16.37
N VAL A 165 8.18 -23.33 -15.61
CA VAL A 165 9.57 -23.72 -15.85
C VAL A 165 9.54 -24.67 -17.02
N GLY A 166 10.23 -24.30 -18.10
CA GLY A 166 10.27 -25.09 -19.33
C GLY A 166 10.58 -26.54 -19.00
N SER A 167 9.62 -27.42 -19.30
CA SER A 167 9.85 -28.86 -19.34
C SER A 167 11.08 -29.10 -20.21
N SER A 168 12.06 -29.79 -19.63
CA SER A 168 13.33 -30.22 -20.19
C SER A 168 13.40 -30.14 -21.72
N ILE A 169 14.16 -29.18 -22.25
CA ILE A 169 14.78 -29.39 -23.56
C ILE A 169 15.83 -30.48 -23.32
N ALA A 170 15.42 -31.73 -23.54
CA ALA A 170 16.35 -32.83 -23.71
C ALA A 170 17.15 -32.50 -24.98
N ILE A 171 18.42 -32.18 -24.81
CA ILE A 171 19.42 -32.24 -25.88
C ILE A 171 19.94 -33.67 -25.92
#